data_AF-A0AAE3SKF3-F1
#
_entry.id   AF-A0AAE3SKF3-F1
#
_cell.length_a   1.000
_cell.length_b   1.000
_cell.length_c   1.000
_cell.angle_alpha   90.00
_cell.angle_beta   90.00
_cell.angle_gamma   90.00
#
_symmetry.space_group_name_H-M   'P 1'
#
loop_
_entity.id
_entity.type
_entity.pdbx_description
1 polymer ?
#
loop_
_entity_poly.entity_id
_entity_poly.type
_entity_poly.pdbx_seq_one_letter_code
_entity_poly.pdbx_strand_id
1 'polypeptide(L)'
;MNNETWRAIEELYKEGKIKSIGVSNFLPHHLEALMETATIRPSINQIEFHPGFMQQECVSFCKDNNILVEAWSLLGTGKMLDNETLKATAAKYNKSVAQICI
;
A
#
# COMPACT_ATOMS: atom_id res chain seq x y z
N MET A 1 -4.65 -13.17 6.73
CA MET A 1 -3.36 -13.91 6.82
C MET A 1 -3.39 -14.74 8.08
N ASN A 2 -2.86 -15.97 8.05
CA ASN A 2 -2.74 -16.78 9.26
C ASN A 2 -1.62 -16.17 10.15
N ASN A 3 -1.83 -16.09 11.46
CA ASN A 3 -0.82 -15.61 12.42
C ASN A 3 0.48 -16.44 12.34
N GLU A 4 0.39 -17.72 11.99
CA GLU A 4 1.58 -18.56 11.76
C GLU A 4 2.41 -18.10 10.55
N THR A 5 1.77 -17.57 9.51
CA THR A 5 2.48 -17.03 8.35
C THR A 5 3.33 -15.82 8.75
N TRP A 6 2.80 -14.92 9.59
CA TRP A 6 3.59 -13.78 10.07
C TRP A 6 4.76 -14.22 10.93
N ARG A 7 4.55 -15.19 11.83
CA ARG A 7 5.63 -15.73 12.68
C ARG A 7 6.78 -16.30 11.86
N ALA A 8 6.49 -17.08 10.82
CA ALA A 8 7.51 -17.58 9.92
C ALA A 8 8.26 -16.45 9.19
N ILE A 9 7.56 -15.39 8.78
CA ILE A 9 8.17 -14.20 8.16
C ILE A 9 9.08 -13.46 9.16
N GLU A 10 8.67 -13.32 10.43
CA GLU A 10 9.50 -12.73 11.48
C GLU A 10 10.76 -13.55 11.76
N GLU A 11 10.68 -14.88 11.76
CA GLU A 11 11.83 -15.77 11.92
C GLU A 11 12.84 -15.60 10.78
N LEU A 12 12.38 -15.60 9.53
CA LEU A 12 13.24 -15.36 8.36
C LEU A 12 13.93 -13.98 8.43
N TYR A 13 13.23 -12.96 8.94
CA TYR A 13 13.80 -11.64 9.15
C TYR A 13 14.87 -11.64 10.24
N LYS A 14 14.60 -12.28 11.39
CA LYS A 14 15.56 -12.40 12.52
C LYS A 14 16.80 -13.20 12.14
N GLU A 15 16.66 -14.20 11.28
CA GLU A 15 17.77 -14.98 10.70
C GLU A 15 18.57 -14.18 9.65
N GLY A 16 18.12 -12.98 9.28
CA GLY A 16 18.77 -12.14 8.27
C GLY A 16 18.58 -12.62 6.83
N LYS A 17 17.68 -13.59 6.58
CA LYS A 17 17.39 -14.10 5.24
C LYS A 17 16.60 -13.11 4.39
N ILE A 18 15.81 -12.25 5.04
CA ILE A 18 15.07 -11.15 4.40
C ILE A 18 15.34 -9.85 5.15
N LYS A 19 15.37 -8.74 4.41
CA LYS A 19 15.79 -7.42 4.92
C LYS A 19 14.66 -6.53 5.42
N SER A 20 13.41 -6.85 5.07
CA SER A 20 12.21 -6.14 5.48
C SER A 20 11.01 -7.06 5.35
N ILE A 21 9.97 -6.78 6.12
CA ILE A 21 8.74 -7.59 6.15
C ILE A 21 7.51 -6.68 6.11
N GLY A 22 6.48 -7.09 5.38
CA GLY A 22 5.26 -6.32 5.24
C GLY A 22 4.11 -7.16 4.72
N VAL A 23 2.99 -6.50 4.48
CA VAL A 23 1.74 -7.12 4.07
C VAL A 23 1.22 -6.50 2.79
N SER A 24 0.19 -7.13 2.21
CA SER A 24 -0.50 -6.62 1.03
C SER A 24 -2.00 -6.85 1.17
N ASN A 25 -2.79 -5.86 0.77
CA ASN A 25 -4.26 -5.85 0.82
C ASN A 25 -4.84 -5.97 2.24
N PHE A 26 -4.16 -5.39 3.23
CA PHE A 26 -4.68 -5.34 4.59
C PHE A 26 -5.51 -4.08 4.79
N LEU A 27 -6.70 -4.26 5.38
CA LEU A 27 -7.54 -3.19 5.89
C LEU A 27 -7.15 -2.88 7.34
N PRO A 28 -7.58 -1.74 7.93
CA PRO A 28 -7.25 -1.38 9.31
C PRO A 28 -7.46 -2.50 10.33
N HIS A 29 -8.63 -3.14 10.34
CA HIS A 29 -8.92 -4.25 11.27
C HIS A 29 -8.03 -5.50 11.06
N HIS A 30 -7.53 -5.74 9.84
CA HIS A 30 -6.55 -6.81 9.60
C HIS A 30 -5.18 -6.44 10.20
N LEU A 31 -4.79 -5.17 10.12
CA LEU A 31 -3.53 -4.68 10.70
C LEU A 31 -3.61 -4.66 12.23
N GLU A 32 -4.74 -4.24 12.80
CA GLU A 32 -4.98 -4.29 14.25
C GLU A 32 -4.81 -5.72 14.78
N ALA A 33 -5.53 -6.68 14.20
CA ALA A 33 -5.45 -8.09 14.59
C ALA A 33 -4.03 -8.67 14.44
N LEU A 34 -3.30 -8.26 13.39
CA LEU A 34 -1.90 -8.66 13.21
C LEU A 34 -1.00 -8.09 14.33
N MET A 35 -1.14 -6.79 14.61
CA MET A 35 -0.32 -6.07 15.58
C MET A 35 -0.55 -6.52 17.03
N GLU A 36 -1.69 -7.14 17.34
CA GLU A 36 -1.94 -7.76 18.64
C GLU A 36 -0.96 -8.91 18.95
N THR A 37 -0.48 -9.62 17.92
CA THR A 37 0.35 -10.82 18.08
C THR A 37 1.74 -10.70 17.48
N ALA A 38 1.96 -9.74 16.59
CA ALA A 38 3.24 -9.49 15.94
C ALA A 38 4.30 -8.99 16.93
N THR A 39 5.48 -9.60 16.91
CA THR A 39 6.67 -9.10 17.62
C THR A 39 7.33 -7.97 16.83
N ILE A 40 7.28 -8.05 15.50
CA ILE A 40 7.81 -7.06 14.57
C ILE A 40 6.64 -6.57 13.72
N ARG A 41 6.35 -5.27 13.79
CA ARG A 41 5.27 -4.64 12.99
C ARG A 41 5.62 -4.67 11.50
N PRO A 42 4.64 -4.81 10.60
CA PRO A 42 4.90 -4.72 9.17
C PRO A 42 5.45 -3.34 8.82
N SER A 43 6.52 -3.28 8.02
CA SER A 43 7.10 -2.02 7.55
C SER A 43 6.29 -1.39 6.42
N ILE A 44 5.51 -2.19 5.70
CA ILE A 44 4.78 -1.79 4.50
C ILE A 44 3.43 -2.51 4.40
N ASN A 45 2.43 -1.84 3.82
CA ASN A 45 1.17 -2.41 3.37
C ASN A 45 0.95 -2.02 1.91
N GLN A 46 1.03 -3.00 1.01
CA GLN A 46 0.84 -2.79 -0.42
C GLN A 46 -0.65 -2.90 -0.79
N ILE A 47 -1.29 -1.80 -1.23
CA ILE A 47 -2.75 -1.71 -1.47
C ILE A 47 -3.09 -1.11 -2.83
N GLU A 48 -4.31 -1.36 -3.33
CA GLU A 48 -4.80 -0.69 -4.54
C GLU A 48 -4.92 0.81 -4.29
N PHE A 49 -4.16 1.63 -5.00
CA PHE A 49 -4.17 3.05 -4.70
C PHE A 49 -3.94 3.88 -5.95
N HIS A 50 -4.92 4.72 -6.26
CA HIS A 50 -4.93 5.59 -7.43
C HIS A 50 -5.93 6.74 -7.23
N PRO A 51 -5.94 7.80 -8.06
CA PRO A 51 -6.83 8.95 -7.87
C PRO A 51 -8.32 8.62 -7.72
N GLY A 52 -8.78 7.56 -8.41
CA GLY A 52 -10.15 7.02 -8.27
C GLY A 52 -10.43 6.17 -7.02
N PHE A 53 -9.41 5.81 -6.23
CA PHE A 53 -9.53 4.95 -5.04
C PHE A 53 -8.41 5.25 -4.03
N MET A 54 -8.61 6.32 -3.25
CA MET A 54 -7.58 6.88 -2.35
C MET A 54 -7.54 6.25 -0.95
N GLN A 55 -8.32 5.19 -0.69
CA GLN A 55 -8.34 4.41 0.57
C GLN A 55 -8.01 5.19 1.87
N GLN A 56 -8.66 6.34 2.11
CA GLN A 56 -8.22 7.34 3.10
C GLN A 56 -8.04 6.76 4.52
N GLU A 57 -8.95 5.89 4.93
CA GLU A 57 -8.89 5.23 6.24
C GLU A 57 -7.66 4.33 6.38
N CYS A 58 -7.42 3.46 5.39
CA CYS A 58 -6.27 2.55 5.39
C CYS A 58 -4.94 3.33 5.33
N VAL A 59 -4.87 4.39 4.52
CA VAL A 59 -3.68 5.25 4.44
C VAL A 59 -3.42 5.97 5.75
N SER A 60 -4.45 6.53 6.39
CA SER A 60 -4.30 7.23 7.67
C SER A 60 -3.85 6.25 8.75
N PHE A 61 -4.49 5.08 8.84
CA PHE A 61 -4.12 4.04 9.79
C PHE A 61 -2.66 3.60 9.62
N CYS A 62 -2.23 3.35 8.38
CA CYS A 62 -0.85 2.96 8.09
C CYS A 62 0.12 4.07 8.51
N LYS A 63 -0.18 5.32 8.17
CA LYS A 63 0.64 6.48 8.54
C LYS A 63 0.78 6.62 10.06
N ASP A 64 -0.31 6.54 10.80
CA ASP A 64 -0.32 6.68 12.26
C ASP A 64 0.45 5.55 12.96
N ASN A 65 0.56 4.39 12.32
CA ASN A 65 1.29 3.24 12.83
C ASN A 65 2.72 3.07 12.26
N ASN A 66 3.24 4.07 11.53
CA ASN A 66 4.54 4.02 10.86
C ASN A 66 4.69 2.85 9.86
N ILE A 67 3.60 2.51 9.15
CA ILE A 67 3.57 1.53 8.08
C ILE A 67 3.56 2.28 6.75
N LEU A 68 4.52 2.01 5.87
CA LEU A 68 4.56 2.62 4.54
C LEU A 68 3.42 2.06 3.67
N VAL A 69 2.73 2.92 2.93
CA VAL A 69 1.79 2.47 1.90
C VAL A 69 2.54 2.36 0.58
N GLU A 70 2.45 1.19 -0.06
CA GLU A 70 2.93 0.99 -1.43
C GLU A 70 1.73 0.77 -2.35
N ALA A 71 1.61 1.63 -3.36
CA ALA A 71 0.48 1.58 -4.29
C ALA A 71 0.68 0.51 -5.36
N TRP A 72 -0.34 -0.34 -5.57
CA TRP A 72 -0.47 -1.16 -6.77
C TRP A 72 -1.69 -0.70 -7.61
N SER A 73 -1.68 -1.02 -8.91
CA SER A 73 -2.68 -0.53 -9.90
C SER A 73 -2.85 1.00 -9.89
N LEU A 74 -1.72 1.73 -9.95
CA LEU A 74 -1.68 3.21 -9.98
C LEU A 74 -2.56 3.84 -11.08
N LEU A 75 -2.84 3.10 -12.16
CA LEU A 75 -3.68 3.55 -13.28
C LEU A 75 -5.13 3.04 -13.21
N GLY A 76 -5.53 2.35 -12.13
CA GLY A 76 -6.86 1.76 -11.96
C GLY A 76 -7.20 0.80 -13.10
N THR A 77 -6.27 -0.07 -13.47
CA THR A 77 -6.38 -0.96 -14.64
C THR A 77 -6.67 -0.19 -15.93
N GLY A 78 -6.05 0.98 -16.10
CA GLY A 78 -6.20 1.86 -17.26
C GLY A 78 -7.32 2.89 -17.16
N LYS A 79 -8.27 2.74 -16.23
CA LYS A 79 -9.41 3.67 -16.08
C LYS A 79 -8.99 5.11 -15.82
N MET A 80 -7.84 5.33 -15.19
CA MET A 80 -7.34 6.69 -14.93
C MET A 80 -6.94 7.42 -16.21
N LEU A 81 -6.53 6.70 -17.27
CA LEU A 81 -6.11 7.29 -18.54
C LEU A 81 -7.24 8.07 -19.23
N ASP A 82 -8.49 7.66 -18.99
CA ASP A 82 -9.68 8.28 -19.57
C ASP A 82 -10.31 9.35 -18.67
N ASN A 83 -9.74 9.63 -17.49
CA ASN A 83 -10.28 10.62 -16.58
C ASN A 83 -10.03 12.06 -17.09
N GLU A 84 -11.10 12.80 -17.36
CA GLU A 84 -11.02 14.16 -17.91
C GLU A 84 -10.29 15.18 -17.01
N THR A 85 -10.40 15.03 -15.69
CA THR A 85 -9.66 15.88 -14.74
C THR A 85 -8.16 15.62 -14.81
N LEU A 86 -7.77 14.35 -14.92
CA LEU A 86 -6.37 13.96 -15.08
C LEU A 86 -5.82 14.36 -16.45
N LYS A 87 -6.61 14.25 -17.54
CA LYS A 87 -6.23 14.75 -18.88
C LYS A 87 -5.98 16.26 -18.88
N ALA A 88 -6.89 17.04 -18.28
CA ALA A 88 -6.72 18.49 -18.14
C ALA A 88 -5.45 18.84 -17.35
N THR A 89 -5.18 18.12 -16.27
CA THR A 89 -3.97 18.30 -15.45
C THR A 89 -2.71 17.91 -16.22
N ALA A 90 -2.74 16.81 -16.96
CA ALA A 90 -1.64 16.32 -17.80
C ALA A 90 -1.29 17.34 -18.90
N ALA A 91 -2.30 17.91 -19.56
CA ALA A 91 -2.13 18.97 -20.56
C ALA A 91 -1.47 20.23 -19.96
N LYS A 92 -1.90 20.67 -18.77
CA LYS A 92 -1.32 21.83 -18.07
C LYS A 92 0.19 21.68 -17.84
N TYR A 93 0.66 20.47 -17.52
CA TYR A 93 2.07 20.21 -17.22
C TYR A 93 2.86 19.62 -18.39
N ASN A 94 2.25 19.46 -19.57
CA ASN A 94 2.84 18.78 -20.73
C ASN A 94 3.39 17.39 -20.36
N LYS A 95 2.55 16.59 -19.67
CA LYS A 95 2.84 15.22 -19.24
C LYS A 95 1.75 14.27 -19.72
N SER A 96 1.99 12.97 -19.61
CA SER A 96 0.95 11.96 -19.80
C SER A 96 0.11 11.82 -18.54
N VAL A 97 -1.13 11.31 -18.67
CA VAL A 97 -1.96 10.98 -17.50
C VAL A 97 -1.27 9.99 -16.57
N ALA A 98 -0.52 9.02 -17.12
CA ALA A 98 0.25 8.08 -16.33
C ALA A 98 1.33 8.77 -15.48
N GLN A 99 2.01 9.78 -16.04
CA GLN A 99 2.99 10.58 -15.29
C GLN A 99 2.36 11.46 -14.21
N ILE A 100 1.06 11.79 -14.31
CA ILE A 100 0.33 12.51 -13.25
C ILE A 100 -0.07 11.56 -12.10
N CYS A 101 -0.23 10.27 -12.38
CA CYS A 101 -0.61 9.27 -11.37
C CYS A 101 0.58 8.74 -10.55
N ILE A 102 1.82 9.06 -10.92
CA ILE A 102 3.08 8.64 -10.28
C ILE A 102 3.68 9.84 -9.56
#